data_AF-A0A4Q3CVV6-F1
#
_entry.id   AF-A0A4Q3CVV6-F1
#
_cell.length_a   1.000
_cell.length_b   1.000
_cell.length_c   1.000
_cell.angle_alpha   90.00
_cell.angle_beta   90.00
_cell.angle_gamma   90.00
#
_symmetry.space_group_name_H-M   'P 1'
#
loop_
_entity.id
_entity.type
_entity.pdbx_description
1 polymer ?
#
loop_
_entity_poly.entity_id
_entity_poly.type
_entity_poly.pdbx_seq_one_letter_code
_entity_poly.pdbx_strand_id
1 'polypeptide(L)'
;VLFSIDHHAGSEENQPGWEWHDAELWDADAGRLDTLPSFRKTLRKAALDDAVVPMVGRSVQISAFWDRPCGMVFIDGGHTLEAALEDLRGWASKVARGGTLAIHDVFPDPADGGRPPFEIYQMALASNLFEKARAVKSLRLLTRR
;
A
#
# COMPACT_ATOMS: atom_id res chain seq x y z
N VAL A 1 11.87 4.91 -11.84
CA VAL A 1 10.48 5.42 -11.82
C VAL A 1 9.73 4.63 -10.76
N LEU A 2 9.10 5.32 -9.81
CA LEU A 2 8.21 4.77 -8.80
C LEU A 2 6.77 5.04 -9.22
N PHE A 3 5.88 4.06 -9.06
CA PHE A 3 4.44 4.26 -9.26
C PHE A 3 3.77 4.21 -7.89
N SER A 4 3.06 5.28 -7.54
CA SER A 4 2.24 5.36 -6.32
C SER A 4 0.78 5.21 -6.71
N ILE A 5 0.07 4.30 -6.06
CA ILE A 5 -1.27 3.86 -6.46
C ILE A 5 -2.22 4.12 -5.30
N ASP A 6 -3.22 4.97 -5.53
CA ASP A 6 -4.23 5.29 -4.53
C ASP A 6 -5.49 5.81 -5.23
N HIS A 7 -6.67 5.54 -4.67
CA HIS A 7 -7.91 6.19 -5.11
C HIS A 7 -8.10 7.58 -4.49
N HIS A 8 -7.23 7.96 -3.54
CA HIS A 8 -7.15 9.23 -2.83
C HIS A 8 -8.39 9.61 -2.02
N ALA A 9 -9.32 8.67 -1.83
CA ALA A 9 -10.57 8.90 -1.10
C ALA A 9 -10.52 8.48 0.39
N GLY A 10 -9.33 8.12 0.88
CA GLY A 10 -9.10 7.65 2.25
C GLY A 10 -9.56 6.20 2.48
N SER A 11 -8.87 5.51 3.39
CA SER A 11 -9.29 4.20 3.88
C SER A 11 -10.51 4.33 4.80
N GLU A 12 -11.03 3.21 5.30
CA GLU A 12 -12.20 3.18 6.20
C GLU A 12 -11.96 4.02 7.45
N GLU A 13 -10.76 3.93 8.02
CA GLU A 13 -10.34 4.66 9.21
C GLU A 13 -10.16 6.17 9.00
N ASN A 14 -10.14 6.65 7.75
CA ASN A 14 -10.01 8.08 7.44
C ASN A 14 -11.36 8.77 7.21
N GLN A 15 -12.47 8.02 7.25
CA GLN A 15 -13.80 8.57 7.02
C GLN A 15 -14.32 9.35 8.24
N PRO A 16 -15.22 10.34 8.05
CA PRO A 16 -15.78 11.10 9.15
C PRO A 16 -16.33 10.20 10.28
N GLY A 17 -15.96 10.53 11.52
CA GLY A 17 -16.34 9.78 12.72
C GLY A 17 -15.28 8.79 13.24
N TRP A 18 -14.21 8.56 12.48
CA TRP A 18 -13.06 7.78 12.93
C TRP A 18 -11.94 8.67 13.52
N GLU A 19 -11.08 8.08 14.35
CA GLU A 19 -9.95 8.74 15.01
C GLU A 19 -8.92 9.30 14.00
N TRP A 20 -8.76 8.65 12.85
CA TRP A 20 -7.79 9.03 11.82
C TRP A 20 -8.38 9.89 10.70
N HIS A 21 -9.54 10.50 10.94
CA HIS A 21 -10.13 11.47 10.03
C HIS A 21 -9.42 12.82 10.14
N ASP A 22 -8.94 13.33 9.01
CA ASP A 22 -8.40 14.68 8.89
C ASP A 22 -9.38 15.57 8.12
N ALA A 23 -9.97 16.52 8.82
CA ALA A 23 -10.93 17.46 8.25
C ALA A 23 -10.29 18.42 7.23
N GLU A 24 -8.96 18.62 7.27
CA GLU A 24 -8.25 19.46 6.30
C GLU A 24 -8.15 18.79 4.91
N LEU A 25 -8.33 17.48 4.84
CA LEU A 25 -8.31 16.69 3.60
C LEU A 25 -9.71 16.45 3.02
N TRP A 26 -10.75 17.02 3.63
CA TRP A 26 -12.12 16.90 3.15
C TRP A 26 -12.39 17.82 1.96
N ASP A 27 -12.86 17.25 0.85
CA ASP A 27 -13.38 18.01 -0.29
C ASP A 27 -14.89 18.21 -0.12
N ALA A 28 -15.27 19.45 0.22
CA ALA A 28 -16.66 19.83 0.43
C ALA A 28 -17.51 19.78 -0.85
N ASP A 29 -16.92 20.04 -2.02
CA ASP A 29 -17.64 20.03 -3.31
C ASP A 29 -17.92 18.59 -3.74
N ALA A 30 -16.96 17.68 -3.52
CA ALA A 30 -17.12 16.25 -3.81
C ALA A 30 -17.87 15.47 -2.72
N GLY A 31 -17.99 16.03 -1.52
CA GLY A 31 -18.61 15.38 -0.36
C GLY A 31 -17.85 14.14 0.12
N ARG A 32 -16.53 14.13 -0.04
CA ARG A 32 -15.64 13.03 0.36
C ARG A 32 -14.23 13.52 0.65
N LEU A 33 -13.41 12.66 1.25
CA LEU A 33 -11.99 12.93 1.42
C LEU A 33 -11.26 12.93 0.06
N ASP A 34 -10.30 13.84 -0.13
CA ASP A 34 -9.42 13.87 -1.30
C ASP A 34 -7.97 14.22 -0.93
N THR A 35 -7.09 13.21 -0.94
CA THR A 35 -5.66 13.39 -0.65
C THR A 35 -4.82 13.77 -1.87
N LEU A 36 -5.37 13.70 -3.09
CA LEU A 36 -4.62 13.91 -4.33
C LEU A 36 -4.02 15.32 -4.45
N PRO A 37 -4.74 16.42 -4.11
CA PRO A 37 -4.16 17.77 -4.15
C PRO A 37 -2.93 17.91 -3.25
N SER A 38 -3.03 17.38 -2.04
CA SER A 38 -1.93 17.36 -1.06
C SER A 38 -0.76 16.52 -1.55
N PHE A 39 -1.00 15.32 -2.09
CA PHE A 39 0.03 14.46 -2.66
C PHE A 39 0.79 15.15 -3.80
N ARG A 40 0.07 15.77 -4.76
CA ARG A 40 0.70 16.50 -5.87
C ARG A 40 1.51 17.71 -5.40
N LYS A 41 1.09 18.37 -4.32
CA LYS A 41 1.85 19.48 -3.71
C LYS A 41 3.15 18.95 -3.07
N THR A 42 3.08 17.79 -2.41
CA THR A 42 4.24 17.11 -1.82
C THR A 42 5.27 16.74 -2.88
N LEU A 43 4.86 16.12 -3.99
CA LEU A 43 5.79 15.75 -5.07
C LEU A 43 6.52 16.96 -5.67
N ARG A 44 5.79 18.04 -5.94
CA ARG A 44 6.38 19.30 -6.46
C ARG A 44 7.39 19.91 -5.49
N LYS A 45 7.06 19.95 -4.19
CA LYS A 45 7.97 20.44 -3.15
C LYS A 45 9.24 19.59 -3.04
N ALA A 46 9.12 18.29 -3.29
CA ALA A 46 10.23 17.35 -3.28
C ALA A 46 11.01 17.28 -4.61
N ALA A 47 10.56 17.99 -5.66
CA ALA A 47 11.10 17.90 -7.02
C ALA A 47 11.16 16.46 -7.57
N LEU A 48 10.10 15.68 -7.31
CA LEU A 48 10.02 14.25 -7.67
C LEU A 48 9.10 13.98 -8.88
N ASP A 49 8.63 15.01 -9.59
CA ASP A 49 7.70 14.87 -10.70
C ASP A 49 8.23 13.97 -11.84
N ASP A 50 9.55 13.92 -12.05
CA ASP A 50 10.19 13.05 -13.07
C ASP A 50 10.50 11.63 -12.57
N ALA A 51 10.35 11.38 -11.25
CA ALA A 51 10.72 10.12 -10.62
C ALA A 51 9.51 9.31 -10.13
N VAL A 52 8.41 9.98 -9.79
CA VAL A 52 7.20 9.39 -9.20
C VAL A 52 6.01 9.64 -10.13
N VAL A 53 5.32 8.56 -10.52
CA VAL A 53 4.11 8.60 -11.34
C VAL A 53 2.91 8.28 -10.43
N PRO A 54 2.03 9.26 -10.15
CA PRO A 54 0.74 9.03 -9.51
C PRO A 54 -0.19 8.21 -10.40
N MET A 55 -0.76 7.14 -9.87
CA MET A 55 -1.77 6.31 -10.51
C MET A 55 -3.05 6.39 -9.68
N VAL A 56 -4.01 7.20 -10.13
CA VAL A 56 -5.24 7.45 -9.39
C VAL A 56 -6.29 6.39 -9.73
N GLY A 57 -6.63 5.52 -8.78
CA GLY A 57 -7.62 4.46 -8.95
C GLY A 57 -7.49 3.34 -7.93
N ARG A 58 -8.40 2.35 -8.01
CA ARG A 58 -8.37 1.20 -7.09
C ARG A 58 -7.23 0.24 -7.45
N SER A 59 -6.56 -0.27 -6.42
CA SER A 59 -5.45 -1.23 -6.54
C SER A 59 -5.81 -2.46 -7.39
N VAL A 60 -6.98 -3.06 -7.17
CA VAL A 60 -7.46 -4.23 -7.95
C VAL A 60 -7.61 -3.89 -9.43
N GLN A 61 -8.12 -2.72 -9.77
CA GLN A 61 -8.33 -2.33 -11.17
C GLN A 61 -6.99 -2.10 -11.86
N ILE A 62 -6.05 -1.42 -11.20
CA ILE A 62 -4.74 -1.10 -11.78
C ILE A 62 -3.89 -2.36 -11.90
N SER A 63 -3.88 -3.23 -10.89
CA SER A 63 -3.11 -4.47 -10.90
C SER A 63 -3.60 -5.46 -11.98
N ALA A 64 -4.88 -5.41 -12.38
CA ALA A 64 -5.42 -6.26 -13.43
C ALA A 64 -4.82 -5.99 -14.82
N PHE A 65 -4.42 -4.75 -15.10
CA PHE A 65 -3.80 -4.37 -16.39
C PHE A 65 -2.27 -4.28 -16.32
N TRP A 66 -1.67 -4.53 -15.15
CA TRP A 66 -0.25 -4.39 -14.96
C TRP A 66 0.51 -5.67 -15.30
N ASP A 67 1.37 -5.59 -16.31
CA ASP A 67 2.15 -6.71 -16.85
C ASP A 67 3.67 -6.58 -16.62
N ARG A 68 4.14 -5.41 -16.15
CA ARG A 68 5.57 -5.13 -15.97
C ARG A 68 6.10 -5.69 -14.64
N PRO A 69 7.22 -6.42 -14.64
CA PRO A 69 7.88 -6.83 -13.40
C PRO A 69 8.35 -5.63 -12.58
N CYS A 70 8.10 -5.67 -11.28
CA CYS A 70 8.49 -4.65 -10.33
C CYS A 70 9.73 -5.10 -9.54
N GLY A 71 10.77 -4.27 -9.49
CA GLY A 71 11.93 -4.52 -8.61
C GLY A 71 11.57 -4.44 -7.12
N MET A 72 10.53 -3.70 -6.79
CA MET A 72 9.95 -3.61 -5.46
C MET A 72 8.44 -3.38 -5.55
N VAL A 73 7.69 -4.01 -4.64
CA VAL A 73 6.30 -3.69 -4.31
C VAL A 73 6.24 -3.37 -2.83
N PHE A 74 5.60 -2.25 -2.48
CA PHE A 74 5.36 -1.84 -1.11
C PHE A 74 3.84 -1.78 -0.86
N ILE A 75 3.35 -2.61 0.06
CA ILE A 75 1.94 -2.65 0.46
C ILE A 75 1.80 -1.87 1.78
N ASP A 76 1.08 -0.75 1.69
CA ASP A 76 0.79 0.21 2.76
C ASP A 76 -0.59 0.85 2.48
N GLY A 77 -1.55 0.00 2.10
CA GLY A 77 -2.90 0.39 1.68
C GLY A 77 -3.92 0.28 2.82
N GLY A 78 -5.11 -0.21 2.50
CA GLY A 78 -6.19 -0.37 3.49
C GLY A 78 -5.89 -1.46 4.53
N HIS A 79 -6.34 -1.24 5.77
CA HIS A 79 -6.13 -2.17 6.89
C HIS A 79 -7.31 -3.10 7.18
N THR A 80 -8.23 -3.28 6.23
CA THR A 80 -9.17 -4.40 6.26
C THR A 80 -8.52 -5.66 5.69
N LEU A 81 -9.03 -6.82 6.10
CA LEU A 81 -8.58 -8.10 5.54
C LEU A 81 -8.84 -8.18 4.03
N GLU A 82 -9.98 -7.66 3.57
CA GLU A 82 -10.31 -7.62 2.15
C GLU A 82 -9.30 -6.80 1.35
N ALA A 83 -9.04 -5.55 1.76
CA ALA A 83 -8.09 -4.67 1.07
C ALA A 83 -6.67 -5.24 1.06
N ALA A 84 -6.19 -5.73 2.22
CA ALA A 84 -4.86 -6.32 2.33
C ALA A 84 -4.70 -7.55 1.40
N LEU A 85 -5.72 -8.42 1.35
CA LEU A 85 -5.72 -9.61 0.48
C LEU A 85 -5.77 -9.22 -0.99
N GLU A 86 -6.56 -8.23 -1.36
CA GLU A 86 -6.63 -7.69 -2.71
C GLU A 86 -5.27 -7.17 -3.18
N ASP A 87 -4.58 -6.40 -2.33
CA ASP A 87 -3.24 -5.90 -2.63
C ASP A 87 -2.22 -7.04 -2.77
N LEU A 88 -2.21 -8.00 -1.84
CA LEU A 88 -1.29 -9.14 -1.94
C LEU A 88 -1.54 -9.94 -3.23
N ARG A 89 -2.80 -10.28 -3.52
CA ARG A 89 -3.16 -11.07 -4.71
C ARG A 89 -2.85 -10.33 -6.00
N GLY A 90 -3.11 -9.03 -6.04
CA GLY A 90 -2.84 -8.18 -7.19
C GLY A 90 -1.34 -8.06 -7.46
N TRP A 91 -0.54 -7.79 -6.42
CA TRP A 91 0.83 -7.29 -6.61
C TRP A 91 1.94 -8.30 -6.35
N ALA A 92 1.73 -9.33 -5.51
CA ALA A 92 2.81 -10.24 -5.12
C ALA A 92 3.43 -11.00 -6.31
N SER A 93 2.62 -11.38 -7.30
CA SER A 93 3.11 -12.07 -8.51
C SER A 93 3.92 -11.15 -9.44
N LYS A 94 3.78 -9.84 -9.28
CA LYS A 94 4.44 -8.83 -10.12
C LYS A 94 5.84 -8.47 -9.63
N VAL A 95 6.21 -8.90 -8.42
CA VAL A 95 7.58 -8.74 -7.90
C VAL A 95 8.52 -9.61 -8.72
N ALA A 96 9.52 -8.99 -9.35
CA ALA A 96 10.55 -9.70 -10.10
C ALA A 96 11.35 -10.62 -9.17
N ARG A 97 11.91 -11.71 -9.71
CA ARG A 97 12.84 -12.57 -8.95
C ARG A 97 14.03 -11.75 -8.43
N GLY A 98 14.42 -11.98 -7.18
CA GLY A 98 15.40 -11.16 -6.45
C GLY A 98 14.89 -9.78 -6.02
N GLY A 99 13.66 -9.40 -6.41
CA GLY A 99 13.00 -8.17 -5.99
C GLY A 99 12.39 -8.26 -4.60
N THR A 100 11.87 -7.13 -4.12
CA THR A 100 11.40 -6.97 -2.74
C THR A 100 9.88 -6.85 -2.66
N LEU A 101 9.24 -7.65 -1.81
CA LEU A 101 7.91 -7.37 -1.29
C LEU A 101 8.05 -6.78 0.12
N ALA A 102 7.62 -5.54 0.27
CA ALA A 102 7.58 -4.83 1.55
C ALA A 102 6.13 -4.71 2.03
N ILE A 103 5.88 -5.01 3.30
CA ILE A 103 4.55 -4.92 3.92
C ILE A 103 4.70 -4.13 5.22
N HIS A 104 3.96 -3.03 5.36
CA HIS A 104 3.96 -2.19 6.55
C HIS A 104 2.92 -2.65 7.58
N ASP A 105 2.95 -2.08 8.79
CA ASP A 105 1.99 -2.36 9.87
C ASP A 105 1.82 -3.84 10.24
N VAL A 106 2.92 -4.59 10.15
CA VAL A 106 2.96 -6.00 10.55
C VAL A 106 3.24 -6.13 12.04
N PHE A 107 2.18 -6.39 12.81
CA PHE A 107 2.21 -6.64 14.25
C PHE A 107 1.97 -8.13 14.57
N PRO A 108 3.02 -8.89 14.98
CA PRO A 108 2.85 -10.30 15.35
C PRO A 108 1.98 -10.49 16.59
N ASP A 109 2.09 -9.58 17.55
CA ASP A 109 1.22 -9.53 18.72
C ASP A 109 -0.05 -8.73 18.37
N PRO A 110 -1.26 -9.31 18.50
CA PRO A 110 -2.52 -8.58 18.32
C PRO A 110 -2.70 -7.38 19.25
N ALA A 111 -1.98 -7.31 20.37
CA ALA A 111 -2.03 -6.17 21.29
C ALA A 111 -1.36 -4.91 20.73
N ASP A 112 -0.46 -5.06 19.76
CA ASP A 112 0.34 -3.96 19.20
C ASP A 112 -0.33 -3.28 17.99
N GLY A 113 -1.38 -3.87 17.41
CA GLY A 113 -2.09 -3.29 16.27
C GLY A 113 -2.99 -4.25 15.50
N GLY A 114 -3.49 -3.76 14.35
CA GLY A 114 -4.35 -4.52 13.44
C GLY A 114 -3.68 -5.78 12.88
N ARG A 115 -4.52 -6.76 12.53
CA ARG A 115 -4.08 -8.08 12.04
C ARG A 115 -3.89 -8.22 10.52
N PRO A 116 -4.63 -7.52 9.65
CA PRO A 116 -4.58 -7.80 8.21
C PRO A 116 -3.19 -7.77 7.56
N PRO A 117 -2.30 -6.80 7.85
CA PRO A 117 -0.94 -6.83 7.28
C PRO A 117 -0.11 -8.02 7.76
N PHE A 118 -0.28 -8.45 9.02
CA PHE A 118 0.38 -9.64 9.54
C PHE A 118 -0.12 -10.92 8.85
N GLU A 119 -1.42 -11.02 8.55
CA GLU A 119 -1.99 -12.17 7.84
C GLU A 119 -1.43 -12.30 6.42
N ILE A 120 -1.40 -11.21 5.64
CA ILE A 120 -0.83 -11.25 4.28
C ILE A 120 0.68 -11.49 4.26
N TYR A 121 1.40 -11.03 5.30
CA TYR A 121 2.81 -11.37 5.49
C TYR A 121 3.00 -12.88 5.72
N GLN A 122 2.17 -13.50 6.57
CA GLN A 122 2.22 -14.96 6.78
C GLN A 122 1.87 -15.72 5.50
N MET A 123 0.86 -15.28 4.75
CA MET A 123 0.50 -15.88 3.46
C MET A 123 1.62 -15.77 2.42
N ALA A 124 2.28 -14.62 2.34
CA ALA A 124 3.42 -14.43 1.44
C ALA A 124 4.55 -15.42 1.75
N LEU A 125 4.88 -15.63 3.03
CA LEU A 125 5.86 -16.64 3.45
C LEU A 125 5.40 -18.07 3.16
N ALA A 126 4.14 -18.40 3.46
CA ALA A 126 3.58 -19.73 3.24
C ALA A 126 3.51 -20.11 1.74
N SER A 127 3.48 -19.13 0.84
CA SER A 127 3.48 -19.36 -0.61
C SER A 127 4.77 -20.01 -1.14
N ASN A 128 5.86 -19.99 -0.37
CA ASN A 128 7.20 -20.41 -0.77
C ASN A 128 7.77 -19.65 -2.00
N LEU A 129 7.09 -18.59 -2.45
CA LEU A 129 7.57 -17.67 -3.49
C LEU A 129 8.49 -16.59 -2.92
N PHE A 130 8.37 -16.34 -1.61
CA PHE A 130 9.10 -15.31 -0.90
C PHE A 130 9.81 -15.89 0.31
N GLU A 131 10.93 -15.29 0.66
CA GLU A 131 11.66 -15.59 1.89
C GLU A 131 11.92 -14.33 2.71
N LYS A 132 12.03 -14.50 4.03
CA LYS A 132 12.23 -13.39 4.94
C LYS A 132 13.63 -12.82 4.77
N ALA A 133 13.70 -11.53 4.45
CA ALA A 133 14.97 -10.82 4.30
C ALA A 133 15.30 -9.99 5.55
N ARG A 134 14.36 -9.16 6.01
CA ARG A 134 14.59 -8.24 7.12
C ARG A 134 13.28 -7.82 7.80
N ALA A 135 13.37 -7.47 9.08
CA ALA A 135 12.31 -6.81 9.83
C ALA A 135 12.85 -5.50 10.44
N VAL A 136 12.08 -4.42 10.34
CA VAL A 136 12.42 -3.12 10.93
C VAL A 136 11.16 -2.53 11.56
N LYS A 137 11.04 -2.55 12.90
CA LYS A 137 9.80 -2.18 13.60
C LYS A 137 8.59 -2.96 13.04
N SER A 138 7.54 -2.29 12.55
CA SER A 138 6.36 -2.90 11.90
C SER A 138 6.61 -3.30 10.44
N LEU A 139 7.68 -2.82 9.80
CA LEU A 139 7.99 -3.16 8.41
C LEU A 139 8.57 -4.57 8.28
N ARG A 140 8.08 -5.34 7.31
CA ARG A 140 8.65 -6.62 6.88
C ARG A 140 9.10 -6.52 5.43
N LEU A 141 10.33 -6.99 5.18
CA LEU A 141 10.92 -7.09 3.85
C LEU A 141 11.10 -8.56 3.51
N LEU A 142 10.56 -8.96 2.36
CA LEU A 142 10.63 -10.29 1.80
C LEU A 142 11.32 -10.24 0.43
N THR A 143 12.21 -11.19 0.15
CA THR A 143 12.85 -11.34 -1.16
C THR A 143 12.10 -12.37 -1.99
N ARG A 144 11.83 -12.05 -3.25
CA ARG A 144 11.25 -12.99 -4.22
C ARG A 144 12.30 -14.01 -4.68
N ARG A 145 11.98 -15.30 -4.58
CA ARG A 145 12.84 -16.39 -5.10
C ARG A 145 12.80 -16.52 -6.63
#